data_AF-A0AB36RHY5-F1
#
_entry.id   AF-A0AB36RHY5-F1
#
_cell.length_a   1.000
_cell.length_b   1.000
_cell.length_c   1.000
_cell.angle_alpha   90.00
_cell.angle_beta   90.00
_cell.angle_gamma   90.00
#
_symmetry.space_group_name_H-M   'P 1'
#
loop_
_entity.id
_entity.type
_entity.pdbx_description
1 polymer ?
#
loop_
_entity_poly.entity_id
_entity_poly.type
_entity_poly.pdbx_seq_one_letter_code
_entity_poly.pdbx_strand_id
1 'polypeptide(L)'
;MPLEPLPESLPSAVRALADALAPSGFTADGIAEHLGPHATAALYRGEPGVVLAACDASPLSRLIRFFLVREPASQAQLDELLTPDLVRMLLDATVIRPAANDRFAVALDLRPHVLAGQDRLIVSDLDASMTAHVPGPDHVLGVGAASLSLLSASPETPVGTVLDLGCGSGVQAVAQAGVAQRVVATDVHPRALELARATLAANRIDNVELRQGPWFEPVADERFDRIVANPPFVVGLPEVGHVYRDSGLSLDGATELVVGQAPAHLAEGATACILGAWVHRTGESWRSRVASWLPSRGVSAWVLERDVVDPGQYVSTWLADESVDVRSPEAVERTERWLAHFRDNDVEAIGFGWIFLREIGDNPTEITAEDLSHPFTDPLGPEVDEYFTRAEWLRGRGTDDILDAAYMVRPGVALERVSVADAEAGMGFAQRVTRVSRTDGPRFTHEVDDGVVSILSGLHPQGLPLREVVGLLVASQGVDDPAEHTRLENNAAAIVVDCVRHGLVLPAEIIAKES
;
A
#
# COMPACT_ATOMS: atom_id res chain seq x y z
N MET A 1 5.80 27.86 -14.66
CA MET A 1 4.48 28.41 -15.07
C MET A 1 3.42 27.41 -14.63
N PRO A 2 2.27 27.86 -14.10
CA PRO A 2 1.17 26.95 -13.79
C PRO A 2 0.76 26.18 -15.04
N LEU A 3 0.39 24.91 -14.89
CA LEU A 3 -0.08 24.09 -16.01
C LEU A 3 -1.41 24.64 -16.51
N GLU A 4 -1.63 24.63 -17.82
CA GLU A 4 -2.93 25.02 -18.38
C GLU A 4 -4.02 24.03 -17.94
N PRO A 5 -5.26 24.50 -17.68
CA PRO A 5 -6.40 23.63 -17.37
C PRO A 5 -6.61 22.59 -18.47
N LEU A 6 -7.01 21.37 -18.09
CA LEU A 6 -7.24 20.32 -19.10
C LEU A 6 -8.57 20.58 -19.83
N PRO A 7 -8.64 20.31 -21.15
CA PRO A 7 -9.88 20.49 -21.90
C PRO A 7 -11.00 19.56 -21.40
N GLU A 8 -12.25 20.05 -21.39
CA GLU A 8 -13.43 19.25 -21.04
C GLU A 8 -13.61 18.02 -21.96
N SER A 9 -13.04 18.06 -23.17
CA SER A 9 -13.05 16.95 -24.14
C SER A 9 -12.16 15.77 -23.74
N LEU A 10 -11.24 15.95 -22.78
CA LEU A 10 -10.23 14.95 -22.41
C LEU A 10 -10.80 13.56 -22.11
N PRO A 11 -11.85 13.37 -21.28
CA PRO A 11 -12.37 12.04 -21.00
C PRO A 11 -12.88 11.31 -22.24
N SER A 12 -13.53 12.03 -23.16
CA SER A 12 -14.03 11.45 -24.41
C SER A 12 -12.88 11.04 -25.36
N ALA A 13 -11.82 11.86 -25.42
CA ALA A 13 -10.64 11.61 -26.23
C ALA A 13 -9.86 10.39 -25.74
N VAL A 14 -9.64 10.30 -24.43
CA VAL A 14 -8.95 9.16 -23.81
C VAL A 14 -9.75 7.88 -23.96
N ARG A 15 -11.08 7.91 -23.81
CA ARG A 15 -11.93 6.74 -24.05
C ARG A 15 -11.82 6.23 -25.50
N ALA A 16 -11.89 7.14 -26.48
CA ALA A 16 -11.73 6.78 -27.89
C ALA A 16 -10.32 6.24 -28.19
N LEU A 17 -9.29 6.77 -27.52
CA LEU A 17 -7.93 6.24 -27.62
C LEU A 17 -7.82 4.84 -27.01
N ALA A 18 -8.38 4.61 -25.82
CA ALA A 18 -8.39 3.29 -25.20
C ALA A 18 -9.07 2.24 -26.10
N ASP A 19 -10.20 2.60 -26.74
CA ASP A 19 -10.88 1.76 -27.74
C ASP A 19 -9.97 1.44 -28.94
N ALA A 20 -9.21 2.41 -29.43
CA ALA A 20 -8.31 2.23 -30.57
C ALA A 20 -7.04 1.43 -30.24
N LEU A 21 -6.56 1.52 -28.99
CA LEU A 21 -5.35 0.83 -28.53
C LEU A 21 -5.59 -0.65 -28.20
N ALA A 22 -6.78 -0.99 -27.68
CA ALA A 22 -7.09 -2.34 -27.21
C ALA A 22 -6.82 -3.47 -28.24
N PRO A 23 -7.19 -3.35 -29.54
CA PRO A 23 -6.92 -4.39 -30.53
C PRO A 23 -5.44 -4.62 -30.83
N SER A 24 -4.57 -3.67 -30.46
CA SER A 24 -3.13 -3.74 -30.72
C SER A 24 -2.35 -4.44 -29.61
N GLY A 25 -3.03 -4.95 -28.57
CA GLY A 25 -2.38 -5.55 -27.40
C GLY A 25 -1.65 -4.52 -26.52
N PHE A 26 -2.04 -3.24 -26.57
CA PHE A 26 -1.49 -2.19 -25.72
C PHE A 26 -2.08 -2.27 -24.31
N THR A 27 -1.78 -3.36 -23.62
CA THR A 27 -2.16 -3.66 -22.24
C THR A 27 -0.90 -3.98 -21.44
N ALA A 28 -0.99 -4.05 -20.11
CA ALA A 28 0.19 -4.31 -19.29
C ALA A 28 0.78 -5.69 -19.60
N ASP A 29 -0.08 -6.71 -19.71
CA ASP A 29 0.30 -8.07 -20.07
C ASP A 29 0.82 -8.16 -21.51
N GLY A 30 0.15 -7.50 -22.46
CA GLY A 30 0.56 -7.52 -23.87
C GLY A 30 1.92 -6.85 -24.09
N ILE A 31 2.19 -5.75 -23.39
CA ILE A 31 3.50 -5.09 -23.40
C ILE A 31 4.56 -5.99 -22.75
N ALA A 32 4.23 -6.63 -21.62
CA ALA A 32 5.16 -7.49 -20.90
C ALA A 32 5.55 -8.73 -21.72
N GLU A 33 4.58 -9.35 -22.40
CA GLU A 33 4.81 -10.47 -23.32
C GLU A 33 5.67 -10.04 -24.52
N HIS A 34 5.38 -8.88 -25.10
CA HIS A 34 6.10 -8.36 -26.28
C HIS A 34 7.54 -7.97 -25.99
N LEU A 35 7.79 -7.26 -24.88
CA LEU A 35 9.14 -6.80 -24.50
C LEU A 35 9.95 -7.88 -23.77
N GLY A 36 9.28 -8.85 -23.16
CA GLY A 36 9.89 -9.81 -22.25
C GLY A 36 10.27 -9.19 -20.89
N PRO A 37 10.69 -10.02 -19.91
CA PRO A 37 10.82 -9.60 -18.51
C PRO A 37 11.90 -8.53 -18.29
N HIS A 38 13.02 -8.60 -19.01
CA HIS A 38 14.14 -7.68 -18.82
C HIS A 38 13.83 -6.26 -19.32
N ALA A 39 13.27 -6.13 -20.53
CA ALA A 39 12.93 -4.82 -21.08
C ALA A 39 11.69 -4.22 -20.41
N THR A 40 10.74 -5.06 -19.98
CA THR A 40 9.62 -4.63 -19.13
C THR A 40 10.10 -4.04 -17.80
N ALA A 41 11.02 -4.73 -17.12
CA ALA A 41 11.62 -4.20 -15.89
C ALA A 41 12.40 -2.90 -16.15
N ALA A 42 13.07 -2.77 -17.30
CA ALA A 42 13.78 -1.56 -17.68
C ALA A 42 12.84 -0.37 -17.96
N LEU A 43 11.65 -0.63 -18.53
CA LEU A 43 10.61 0.38 -18.69
C LEU A 43 10.22 1.00 -17.34
N TYR A 44 9.99 0.18 -16.31
CA TYR A 44 9.66 0.66 -14.97
C TYR A 44 10.82 1.33 -14.22
N ARG A 45 12.07 1.12 -14.64
CA ARG A 45 13.26 1.81 -14.11
C ARG A 45 13.58 3.11 -14.83
N GLY A 46 12.83 3.49 -15.85
CA GLY A 46 13.11 4.69 -16.63
C GLY A 46 14.29 4.55 -17.60
N GLU A 47 14.52 3.35 -18.15
CA GLU A 47 15.68 3.04 -19.01
C GLU A 47 15.27 2.89 -20.50
N PRO A 48 15.00 3.98 -21.23
CA PRO A 48 14.42 3.92 -22.57
C PRO A 48 15.29 3.19 -23.59
N GLY A 49 16.63 3.24 -23.47
CA GLY A 49 17.54 2.57 -24.40
C GLY A 49 17.36 1.05 -24.44
N VAL A 50 17.09 0.43 -23.29
CA VAL A 50 16.85 -1.02 -23.18
C VAL A 50 15.50 -1.37 -23.81
N VAL A 51 14.46 -0.56 -23.55
CA VAL A 51 13.13 -0.73 -24.14
C VAL A 51 13.17 -0.60 -25.66
N LEU A 52 13.89 0.40 -26.18
CA LEU A 52 14.03 0.64 -27.62
C LEU A 52 14.77 -0.49 -28.33
N ALA A 53 15.75 -1.12 -27.67
CA ALA A 53 16.47 -2.27 -28.22
C ALA A 53 15.60 -3.53 -28.33
N ALA A 54 14.59 -3.67 -27.46
CA ALA A 54 13.62 -4.77 -27.50
C ALA A 54 12.46 -4.49 -28.49
N CYS A 55 12.28 -3.25 -28.93
CA CYS A 55 11.22 -2.89 -29.86
C CYS A 55 11.53 -3.29 -31.31
N ASP A 56 10.56 -3.90 -31.99
CA ASP A 56 10.62 -4.29 -33.40
C ASP A 56 9.82 -3.32 -34.30
N ALA A 57 9.46 -3.76 -35.52
CA ALA A 57 8.69 -2.97 -36.48
C ALA A 57 7.16 -3.09 -36.32
N SER A 58 6.68 -3.85 -35.32
CA SER A 58 5.26 -4.10 -35.08
C SER A 58 4.50 -2.82 -34.70
N PRO A 59 3.16 -2.79 -34.89
CA PRO A 59 2.33 -1.69 -34.39
C PRO A 59 2.48 -1.45 -32.89
N LEU A 60 2.56 -2.52 -32.09
CA LEU A 60 2.73 -2.43 -30.63
C LEU A 60 4.04 -1.75 -30.24
N SER A 61 5.17 -2.10 -30.89
CA SER A 61 6.44 -1.41 -30.64
C SER A 61 6.41 0.08 -31.00
N ARG A 62 5.65 0.48 -32.03
CA ARG A 62 5.48 1.90 -32.37
C ARG A 62 4.63 2.63 -31.35
N LEU A 63 3.59 1.99 -30.82
CA LEU A 63 2.78 2.51 -29.72
C LEU A 63 3.63 2.65 -28.45
N ILE A 64 4.44 1.65 -28.10
CA ILE A 64 5.38 1.71 -26.95
C ILE A 64 6.37 2.87 -27.13
N ARG A 65 6.97 3.01 -28.32
CA ARG A 65 7.88 4.12 -28.64
C ARG A 65 7.23 5.48 -28.44
N PHE A 66 6.00 5.65 -28.93
CA PHE A 66 5.31 6.92 -28.87
C PHE A 66 4.74 7.23 -27.48
N PHE A 67 3.96 6.32 -26.89
CA PHE A 67 3.24 6.56 -25.64
C PHE A 67 4.09 6.37 -24.38
N LEU A 68 4.98 5.38 -24.36
CA LEU A 68 5.72 5.01 -23.14
C LEU A 68 7.16 5.53 -23.14
N VAL A 69 7.86 5.41 -24.28
CA VAL A 69 9.22 5.94 -24.44
C VAL A 69 9.22 7.42 -24.83
N ARG A 70 8.09 7.92 -25.35
CA ARG A 70 7.87 9.34 -25.71
C ARG A 70 8.77 9.82 -26.84
N GLU A 71 9.14 8.93 -27.77
CA GLU A 71 9.75 9.33 -29.05
C GLU A 71 8.72 10.12 -29.88
N PRO A 72 8.98 11.39 -30.28
CA PRO A 72 8.04 12.13 -31.11
C PRO A 72 7.74 11.40 -32.42
N ALA A 73 6.54 11.51 -32.97
CA ALA A 73 6.13 10.85 -34.22
C ALA A 73 5.79 11.88 -35.31
N SER A 74 6.07 11.59 -36.58
CA SER A 74 5.56 12.39 -37.70
C SER A 74 4.06 12.12 -37.93
N GLN A 75 3.39 12.99 -38.68
CA GLN A 75 1.98 12.77 -39.08
C GLN A 75 1.79 11.39 -39.73
N ALA A 76 2.68 11.02 -40.67
CA ALA A 76 2.60 9.73 -41.36
C ALA A 76 2.72 8.54 -40.40
N GLN A 77 3.57 8.65 -39.37
CA GLN A 77 3.70 7.60 -38.36
C GLN A 77 2.47 7.51 -37.46
N LEU A 78 1.82 8.63 -37.14
CA LEU A 78 0.56 8.62 -36.39
C LEU A 78 -0.60 8.07 -37.21
N ASP A 79 -0.69 8.40 -38.49
CA ASP A 79 -1.75 7.91 -39.39
C ASP A 79 -1.69 6.38 -39.60
N GLU A 80 -0.52 5.76 -39.38
CA GLU A 80 -0.35 4.30 -39.38
C GLU A 80 -0.90 3.64 -38.10
N LEU A 81 -1.07 4.39 -37.01
CA LEU A 81 -1.47 3.88 -35.69
C LEU A 81 -2.89 4.29 -35.32
N LEU A 82 -3.30 5.50 -35.67
CA LEU A 82 -4.52 6.17 -35.24
C LEU A 82 -5.24 6.79 -36.45
N THR A 83 -6.56 6.91 -36.36
CA THR A 83 -7.32 7.60 -37.41
C THR A 83 -7.06 9.11 -37.37
N PRO A 84 -7.15 9.84 -38.50
CA PRO A 84 -6.97 11.30 -38.51
C PRO A 84 -7.93 12.05 -37.57
N ASP A 85 -9.17 11.56 -37.43
CA ASP A 85 -10.13 12.12 -36.49
C ASP A 85 -9.71 11.91 -35.03
N LEU A 86 -9.15 10.75 -34.69
CA LEU A 86 -8.61 10.51 -33.35
C LEU A 86 -7.39 11.38 -33.09
N VAL A 87 -6.45 11.52 -34.04
CA VAL A 87 -5.30 12.43 -33.89
C VAL A 87 -5.75 13.86 -33.60
N ARG A 88 -6.76 14.37 -34.33
CA ARG A 88 -7.35 15.69 -34.07
C ARG A 88 -7.97 15.77 -32.67
N MET A 89 -8.73 14.76 -32.28
CA MET A 89 -9.33 14.68 -30.94
C MET A 89 -8.27 14.71 -29.82
N LEU A 90 -7.13 14.03 -30.01
CA LEU A 90 -6.03 14.01 -29.05
C LEU A 90 -5.29 15.34 -28.97
N LEU A 91 -5.17 16.09 -30.08
CA LEU A 91 -4.63 17.45 -30.08
C LEU A 91 -5.57 18.40 -29.34
N ASP A 92 -6.86 18.37 -29.67
CA ASP A 92 -7.88 19.23 -29.05
C ASP A 92 -8.00 18.96 -27.53
N ALA A 93 -7.77 17.71 -27.11
CA ALA A 93 -7.75 17.29 -25.71
C ALA A 93 -6.39 17.45 -25.01
N THR A 94 -5.35 17.92 -25.70
CA THR A 94 -3.98 18.04 -25.17
C THR A 94 -3.39 16.72 -24.65
N VAL A 95 -3.82 15.59 -25.22
CA VAL A 95 -3.18 14.28 -24.97
C VAL A 95 -1.85 14.19 -25.73
N ILE A 96 -1.82 14.78 -26.93
CA ILE A 96 -0.61 14.99 -27.73
C ILE A 96 -0.49 16.47 -28.08
N ARG A 97 0.72 16.91 -28.41
CA ARG A 97 1.02 18.30 -28.78
C ARG A 97 2.00 18.37 -29.95
N PRO A 98 2.01 19.47 -30.72
CA PRO A 98 3.07 19.73 -31.68
C PRO A 98 4.45 19.76 -31.02
N ALA A 99 5.45 19.27 -31.74
CA ALA A 99 6.86 19.22 -31.38
C ALA A 99 7.72 19.73 -32.55
N ALA A 100 9.03 19.89 -32.32
CA ALA A 100 9.95 20.36 -33.35
C ALA A 100 9.95 19.45 -34.59
N ASN A 101 10.26 20.04 -35.76
CA ASN A 101 10.35 19.36 -37.05
C ASN A 101 9.03 18.73 -37.53
N ASP A 102 7.90 19.40 -37.32
CA ASP A 102 6.56 18.95 -37.75
C ASP A 102 6.20 17.55 -37.21
N ARG A 103 6.60 17.30 -35.96
CA ARG A 103 6.30 16.06 -35.22
C ARG A 103 5.29 16.33 -34.13
N PHE A 104 4.80 15.26 -33.55
CA PHE A 104 3.91 15.25 -32.40
C PHE A 104 4.62 14.57 -31.24
N ALA A 105 4.40 15.08 -30.03
CA ALA A 105 4.87 14.46 -28.80
C ALA A 105 3.68 14.24 -27.87
N VAL A 106 3.80 13.26 -27.00
CA VAL A 106 2.84 13.02 -25.93
C VAL A 106 2.90 14.18 -24.93
N ALA A 107 1.74 14.57 -24.42
CA ALA A 107 1.58 15.64 -23.44
C ALA A 107 1.03 15.15 -22.09
N LEU A 108 0.39 13.98 -22.06
CA LEU A 108 -0.08 13.28 -20.85
C LEU A 108 0.40 11.83 -20.87
N ASP A 109 0.75 11.26 -19.71
CA ASP A 109 1.11 9.84 -19.65
C ASP A 109 -0.16 8.99 -19.74
N LEU A 110 -0.12 7.95 -20.59
CA LEU A 110 -1.18 6.94 -20.70
C LEU A 110 -0.54 5.58 -20.55
N ARG A 111 -0.59 5.03 -19.34
CA ARG A 111 0.16 3.82 -18.99
C ARG A 111 -0.77 2.67 -18.63
N PRO A 112 -0.65 1.51 -19.31
CA PRO A 112 -1.33 0.29 -18.91
C PRO A 112 -0.73 -0.29 -17.62
N HIS A 113 -1.60 -0.72 -16.70
CA HIS A 113 -1.25 -1.40 -15.46
C HIS A 113 -2.22 -2.53 -15.17
N VAL A 114 -1.77 -3.58 -14.48
CA VAL A 114 -2.68 -4.57 -13.87
C VAL A 114 -3.06 -4.05 -12.48
N LEU A 115 -4.32 -3.65 -12.31
CA LEU A 115 -4.88 -3.18 -11.03
C LEU A 115 -6.05 -4.07 -10.64
N ALA A 116 -6.01 -4.65 -9.44
CA ALA A 116 -6.99 -5.63 -8.96
C ALA A 116 -7.24 -6.75 -9.99
N GLY A 117 -6.16 -7.29 -10.55
CA GLY A 117 -6.19 -8.38 -11.54
C GLY A 117 -6.73 -8.01 -12.93
N GLN A 118 -6.93 -6.73 -13.24
CA GLN A 118 -7.46 -6.27 -14.53
C GLN A 118 -6.51 -5.28 -15.21
N ASP A 119 -6.39 -5.37 -16.54
CA ASP A 119 -5.71 -4.36 -17.34
C ASP A 119 -6.48 -3.04 -17.31
N ARG A 120 -5.82 -2.00 -16.81
CA ARG A 120 -6.36 -0.65 -16.67
C ARG A 120 -5.42 0.36 -17.31
N LEU A 121 -6.00 1.36 -17.98
CA LEU A 121 -5.23 2.48 -18.52
C LEU A 121 -5.33 3.67 -17.55
N ILE A 122 -4.20 4.13 -17.03
CA ILE A 122 -4.13 5.29 -16.13
C ILE A 122 -3.63 6.51 -16.89
N VAL A 123 -4.30 7.64 -16.70
CA VAL A 123 -3.94 8.93 -17.28
C VAL A 123 -3.39 9.85 -16.20
N SER A 124 -2.22 10.45 -16.46
CA SER A 124 -1.56 11.35 -15.52
C SER A 124 -0.70 12.38 -16.25
N ASP A 125 -0.06 13.29 -15.51
CA ASP A 125 1.00 14.10 -16.09
C ASP A 125 2.22 13.24 -16.46
N LEU A 126 3.08 13.78 -17.33
CA LEU A 126 4.26 13.07 -17.80
C LEU A 126 5.23 12.73 -16.66
N ASP A 127 5.35 11.44 -16.34
CA ASP A 127 6.35 10.88 -15.43
C ASP A 127 7.76 11.49 -15.66
N ALA A 128 8.28 12.20 -14.67
CA ALA A 128 9.55 12.92 -14.75
C ALA A 128 10.78 12.00 -14.85
N SER A 129 10.66 10.71 -14.47
CA SER A 129 11.76 9.75 -14.65
C SER A 129 12.05 9.45 -16.13
N MET A 130 11.05 9.64 -17.00
CA MET A 130 11.13 9.34 -18.44
C MET A 130 11.25 10.61 -19.30
N THR A 131 11.29 11.79 -18.71
CA THR A 131 11.38 13.06 -19.44
C THR A 131 12.16 14.06 -18.61
N ALA A 132 13.17 14.70 -19.21
CA ALA A 132 13.92 15.78 -18.56
C ALA A 132 13.03 17.00 -18.32
N HIS A 133 12.27 16.96 -17.24
CA HIS A 133 11.35 17.97 -16.78
C HIS A 133 11.36 17.99 -15.25
N VAL A 134 11.34 19.19 -14.68
CA VAL A 134 11.15 19.40 -13.24
C VAL A 134 9.64 19.53 -13.02
N PRO A 135 8.97 18.60 -12.32
CA PRO A 135 7.56 18.68 -12.01
C PRO A 135 7.20 20.04 -11.39
N GLY A 136 6.15 20.67 -11.92
CA GLY A 136 5.58 21.87 -11.31
C GLY A 136 4.78 21.58 -10.03
N PRO A 137 4.30 22.62 -9.33
CA PRO A 137 3.45 22.47 -8.14
C PRO A 137 2.11 21.78 -8.44
N ASP A 138 1.61 21.92 -9.68
CA ASP A 138 0.33 21.37 -10.15
C ASP A 138 0.46 19.95 -10.77
N HIS A 139 1.64 19.33 -10.70
CA HIS A 139 1.91 18.05 -11.34
C HIS A 139 1.16 16.91 -10.62
N VAL A 140 0.45 16.08 -11.39
CA VAL A 140 -0.30 14.92 -10.88
C VAL A 140 0.37 13.64 -11.33
N LEU A 141 0.90 12.89 -10.36
CA LEU A 141 1.58 11.62 -10.60
C LEU A 141 0.63 10.53 -11.11
N GLY A 142 1.19 9.66 -11.95
CA GLY A 142 0.58 8.38 -12.32
C GLY A 142 0.78 7.31 -11.25
N VAL A 143 0.90 6.05 -11.68
CA VAL A 143 1.09 4.93 -10.77
C VAL A 143 2.53 4.91 -10.24
N GLY A 144 2.71 5.27 -8.98
CA GLY A 144 3.98 5.19 -8.26
C GLY A 144 4.05 4.03 -7.25
N ALA A 145 5.22 3.86 -6.62
CA ALA A 145 5.45 2.82 -5.62
C ALA A 145 4.47 2.90 -4.43
N ALA A 146 4.13 4.11 -3.97
CA ALA A 146 3.14 4.30 -2.91
C ALA A 146 1.75 3.80 -3.35
N SER A 147 1.29 4.13 -4.55
CA SER A 147 0.00 3.67 -5.06
C SER A 147 -0.06 2.14 -5.16
N LEU A 148 0.99 1.50 -5.67
CA LEU A 148 1.09 0.04 -5.74
C LEU A 148 1.17 -0.61 -4.36
N SER A 149 1.88 0.01 -3.42
CA SER A 149 1.97 -0.42 -2.03
C SER A 149 0.62 -0.39 -1.33
N LEU A 150 -0.21 0.64 -1.57
CA LEU A 150 -1.55 0.72 -1.03
C LEU A 150 -2.50 -0.28 -1.70
N LEU A 151 -2.39 -0.47 -3.02
CA LEU A 151 -3.19 -1.48 -3.74
C LEU A 151 -2.93 -2.88 -3.20
N SER A 152 -1.67 -3.24 -3.01
CA SER A 152 -1.28 -4.54 -2.44
C SER A 152 -1.84 -4.76 -1.02
N ALA A 153 -2.07 -3.67 -0.28
CA ALA A 153 -2.59 -3.70 1.08
C ALA A 153 -4.10 -3.48 1.22
N SER A 154 -4.77 -3.07 0.16
CA SER A 154 -6.20 -2.80 0.18
C SER A 154 -6.98 -4.10 -0.02
N PRO A 155 -7.98 -4.40 0.82
CA PRO A 155 -8.86 -5.54 0.56
C PRO A 155 -9.61 -5.40 -0.77
N GLU A 156 -9.90 -6.54 -1.39
CA GLU A 156 -10.69 -6.66 -2.63
C GLU A 156 -12.02 -7.39 -2.40
N THR A 157 -12.43 -7.57 -1.14
CA THR A 157 -13.74 -8.15 -0.80
C THR A 157 -14.87 -7.19 -1.21
N PRO A 158 -16.04 -7.69 -1.68
CA PRO A 158 -17.15 -6.85 -2.10
C PRO A 158 -17.72 -5.98 -0.96
N VAL A 159 -18.00 -4.71 -1.24
CA VAL A 159 -18.55 -3.73 -0.29
C VAL A 159 -19.60 -2.83 -0.96
N GLY A 160 -20.43 -2.16 -0.16
CA GLY A 160 -21.41 -1.20 -0.67
C GLY A 160 -20.74 0.08 -1.16
N THR A 161 -20.00 0.73 -0.27
CA THR A 161 -19.46 2.08 -0.48
C THR A 161 -17.98 2.17 -0.15
N VAL A 162 -17.22 2.81 -1.05
CA VAL A 162 -15.79 3.10 -0.86
C VAL A 162 -15.55 4.62 -0.90
N LEU A 163 -14.69 5.12 -0.02
CA LEU A 163 -14.05 6.43 -0.14
C LEU A 163 -12.60 6.29 -0.57
N ASP A 164 -12.22 6.95 -1.67
CA ASP A 164 -10.83 7.20 -2.08
C ASP A 164 -10.46 8.65 -1.70
N LEU A 165 -9.66 8.80 -0.64
CA LEU A 165 -9.28 10.10 -0.08
C LEU A 165 -7.93 10.57 -0.66
N GLY A 166 -7.95 11.69 -1.39
CA GLY A 166 -6.78 12.16 -2.14
C GLY A 166 -6.53 11.31 -3.39
N CYS A 167 -7.55 11.22 -4.25
CA CYS A 167 -7.59 10.22 -5.32
C CYS A 167 -6.53 10.42 -6.41
N GLY A 168 -5.94 11.61 -6.54
CA GLY A 168 -4.94 11.90 -7.57
C GLY A 168 -5.49 11.60 -8.97
N SER A 169 -4.76 10.78 -9.74
CA SER A 169 -5.16 10.30 -11.07
C SER A 169 -6.22 9.16 -11.05
N GLY A 170 -6.74 8.79 -9.89
CA GLY A 170 -7.85 7.83 -9.71
C GLY A 170 -7.42 6.36 -9.58
N VAL A 171 -6.16 6.09 -9.23
CA VAL A 171 -5.59 4.73 -9.21
C VAL A 171 -6.36 3.80 -8.26
N GLN A 172 -6.60 4.24 -7.02
CA GLN A 172 -7.30 3.43 -6.02
C GLN A 172 -8.80 3.30 -6.37
N ALA A 173 -9.44 4.40 -6.78
CA ALA A 173 -10.83 4.38 -7.25
C ALA A 173 -11.06 3.36 -8.38
N VAL A 174 -10.18 3.28 -9.37
CA VAL A 174 -10.27 2.29 -10.47
C VAL A 174 -10.18 0.86 -9.95
N ALA A 175 -9.24 0.59 -9.03
CA ALA A 175 -9.06 -0.74 -8.47
C ALA A 175 -10.26 -1.18 -7.62
N GLN A 176 -10.84 -0.25 -6.86
CA GLN A 176 -11.97 -0.53 -5.98
C GLN A 176 -13.33 -0.55 -6.71
N ALA A 177 -13.43 0.04 -7.91
CA ALA A 177 -14.68 0.13 -8.67
C ALA A 177 -15.31 -1.23 -9.03
N GLY A 178 -14.49 -2.29 -9.15
CA GLY A 178 -14.97 -3.64 -9.45
C GLY A 178 -15.59 -4.37 -8.25
N VAL A 179 -15.29 -3.93 -7.03
CA VAL A 179 -15.70 -4.59 -5.78
C VAL A 179 -16.63 -3.72 -4.94
N ALA A 180 -16.82 -2.45 -5.31
CA ALA A 180 -17.74 -1.52 -4.67
C ALA A 180 -19.00 -1.27 -5.51
N GLN A 181 -20.16 -1.13 -4.86
CA GLN A 181 -21.36 -0.67 -5.57
C GLN A 181 -21.27 0.82 -5.94
N ARG A 182 -20.66 1.62 -5.06
CA ARG A 182 -20.40 3.05 -5.26
C ARG A 182 -19.03 3.42 -4.70
N VAL A 183 -18.28 4.22 -5.44
CA VAL A 183 -17.04 4.85 -4.97
C VAL A 183 -17.24 6.36 -4.95
N VAL A 184 -16.81 7.02 -3.88
CA VAL A 184 -16.62 8.48 -3.84
C VAL A 184 -15.12 8.72 -3.80
N ALA A 185 -14.61 9.49 -4.75
CA ALA A 185 -13.20 9.84 -4.85
C ALA A 185 -13.06 11.36 -4.69
N THR A 186 -12.18 11.77 -3.77
CA THR A 186 -12.03 13.17 -3.38
C THR A 186 -10.62 13.66 -3.60
N ASP A 187 -10.47 14.90 -4.06
CA ASP A 187 -9.17 15.55 -4.15
C ASP A 187 -9.35 17.08 -4.02
N VAL A 188 -8.37 17.75 -3.44
CA VAL A 188 -8.38 19.22 -3.35
C VAL A 188 -8.03 19.85 -4.71
N HIS A 189 -7.25 19.15 -5.53
CA HIS A 189 -6.67 19.66 -6.75
C HIS A 189 -7.59 19.42 -7.97
N PRO A 190 -8.08 20.48 -8.65
CA PRO A 190 -8.98 20.34 -9.81
C PRO A 190 -8.40 19.47 -10.93
N ARG A 191 -7.12 19.67 -11.28
CA ARG A 191 -6.42 18.87 -12.30
C ARG A 191 -6.38 17.38 -11.97
N ALA A 192 -6.24 17.01 -10.69
CA ALA A 192 -6.26 15.61 -10.28
C ALA A 192 -7.62 14.99 -10.60
N LEU A 193 -8.72 15.69 -10.27
CA LEU A 193 -10.07 15.26 -10.63
C LEU A 193 -10.32 15.23 -12.15
N GLU A 194 -9.72 16.13 -12.93
CA GLU A 194 -9.76 16.09 -14.40
C GLU A 194 -9.08 14.83 -14.96
N LEU A 195 -7.89 14.50 -14.45
CA LEU A 195 -7.15 13.29 -14.84
C LEU A 195 -7.82 12.01 -14.35
N ALA A 196 -8.33 11.99 -13.11
CA ALA A 196 -9.15 10.89 -12.60
C ALA A 196 -10.38 10.65 -13.48
N ARG A 197 -11.08 11.71 -13.90
CA ARG A 197 -12.22 11.58 -14.82
C ARG A 197 -11.80 10.98 -16.17
N ALA A 198 -10.64 11.37 -16.69
CA ALA A 198 -10.11 10.79 -17.92
C ALA A 198 -9.74 9.31 -17.75
N THR A 199 -9.09 8.95 -16.64
CA THR A 199 -8.80 7.58 -16.23
C THR A 199 -10.08 6.74 -16.14
N LEU A 200 -11.12 7.22 -15.46
CA LEU A 200 -12.41 6.52 -15.33
C LEU A 200 -13.06 6.29 -16.71
N ALA A 201 -13.05 7.30 -17.58
CA ALA A 201 -13.58 7.19 -18.93
C ALA A 201 -12.80 6.18 -19.80
N ALA A 202 -11.47 6.13 -19.68
CA ALA A 202 -10.61 5.15 -20.35
C ALA A 202 -11.02 3.70 -20.01
N ASN A 203 -11.43 3.50 -18.76
CA ASN A 203 -11.75 2.19 -18.20
C ASN A 203 -13.25 1.88 -18.19
N ARG A 204 -14.12 2.79 -18.68
CA ARG A 204 -15.59 2.66 -18.71
C ARG A 204 -16.18 2.42 -17.32
N ILE A 205 -15.70 3.18 -16.34
CA ILE A 205 -16.13 3.09 -14.95
C ILE A 205 -17.10 4.23 -14.67
N ASP A 206 -18.35 3.86 -14.35
CA ASP A 206 -19.46 4.81 -14.18
C ASP A 206 -19.98 4.90 -12.73
N ASN A 207 -19.49 4.03 -11.83
CA ASN A 207 -19.90 3.97 -10.42
C ASN A 207 -18.98 4.77 -9.46
N VAL A 208 -18.19 5.70 -9.99
CA VAL A 208 -17.28 6.57 -9.22
C VAL A 208 -17.74 8.02 -9.31
N GLU A 209 -17.98 8.64 -8.15
CA GLU A 209 -18.31 10.06 -8.02
C GLU A 209 -17.06 10.85 -7.61
N LEU A 210 -16.71 11.88 -8.38
CA LEU A 210 -15.57 12.75 -8.10
C LEU A 210 -16.02 14.03 -7.38
N ARG A 211 -15.42 14.36 -6.26
CA ARG A 211 -15.73 15.59 -5.49
C ARG A 211 -14.48 16.38 -5.15
N GLN A 212 -14.58 17.69 -5.26
CA GLN A 212 -13.50 18.60 -4.90
C GLN A 212 -13.62 19.05 -3.45
N GLY A 213 -12.52 19.00 -2.72
CA GLY A 213 -12.35 19.67 -1.45
C GLY A 213 -11.25 19.05 -0.61
N PRO A 214 -10.88 19.70 0.50
CA PRO A 214 -9.79 19.24 1.34
C PRO A 214 -10.27 18.13 2.28
N TRP A 215 -9.43 17.11 2.45
CA TRP A 215 -9.63 16.05 3.44
C TRP A 215 -11.06 15.47 3.39
N PHE A 216 -11.72 15.36 4.53
CA PHE A 216 -13.07 14.79 4.63
C PHE A 216 -14.20 15.80 4.42
N GLU A 217 -13.92 17.09 4.15
CA GLU A 217 -14.97 18.10 3.99
C GLU A 217 -16.04 17.73 2.95
N PRO A 218 -15.70 17.17 1.76
CA PRO A 218 -16.70 16.78 0.74
C PRO A 218 -17.63 15.62 1.15
N VAL A 219 -17.32 14.97 2.27
CA VAL A 219 -17.99 13.75 2.77
C VAL A 219 -18.26 13.83 4.27
N ALA A 220 -18.33 15.04 4.83
CA ALA A 220 -18.40 15.30 6.28
C ALA A 220 -19.51 14.50 7.00
N ASP A 221 -20.65 14.30 6.34
CA ASP A 221 -21.82 13.61 6.89
C ASP A 221 -22.02 12.18 6.33
N GLU A 222 -21.03 11.65 5.60
CA GLU A 222 -21.09 10.32 5.00
C GLU A 222 -20.20 9.31 5.72
N ARG A 223 -20.66 8.06 5.71
CA ARG A 223 -19.91 6.89 6.19
C ARG A 223 -19.76 5.87 5.07
N PHE A 224 -18.64 5.16 5.08
CA PHE A 224 -18.23 4.23 4.03
C PHE A 224 -17.91 2.86 4.62
N ASP A 225 -18.17 1.82 3.84
CA ASP A 225 -17.83 0.43 4.20
C ASP A 225 -16.32 0.17 4.07
N ARG A 226 -15.64 0.98 3.25
CA ARG A 226 -14.18 0.99 3.13
C ARG A 226 -13.64 2.39 2.81
N ILE A 227 -12.55 2.78 3.45
CA ILE A 227 -11.78 3.98 3.14
C ILE A 227 -10.39 3.54 2.66
N VAL A 228 -9.93 4.07 1.53
CA VAL A 228 -8.55 3.96 1.06
C VAL A 228 -7.95 5.35 0.97
N ALA A 229 -6.74 5.53 1.51
CA ALA A 229 -6.10 6.83 1.51
C ALA A 229 -4.60 6.72 1.27
N ASN A 230 -4.13 7.46 0.27
CA ASN A 230 -2.72 7.72 0.00
C ASN A 230 -2.46 9.22 0.15
N PRO A 231 -2.56 9.78 1.38
CA PRO A 231 -2.46 11.21 1.58
C PRO A 231 -1.06 11.75 1.22
N PRO A 232 -0.90 13.07 1.07
CA PRO A 232 0.41 13.71 0.95
C PRO A 232 1.18 13.62 2.28
N PHE A 233 1.71 12.43 2.61
CA PHE A 233 2.32 12.10 3.90
C PHE A 233 3.80 12.47 4.02
N VAL A 234 4.30 13.41 3.21
CA VAL A 234 5.68 13.90 3.36
C VAL A 234 5.84 14.58 4.72
N VAL A 235 6.81 14.09 5.48
CA VAL A 235 7.19 14.57 6.80
C VAL A 235 8.13 15.76 6.63
N GLY A 236 7.62 16.97 6.83
CA GLY A 236 8.44 18.14 6.54
C GLY A 236 8.01 19.46 7.17
N LEU A 237 8.48 20.53 6.54
CA LEU A 237 8.14 21.90 6.90
C LEU A 237 6.64 22.15 6.66
N PRO A 238 5.98 23.04 7.41
CA PRO A 238 4.59 23.44 7.18
C PRO A 238 4.48 24.39 5.97
N GLU A 239 4.92 23.93 4.81
CA GLU A 239 4.92 24.67 3.54
C GLU A 239 4.30 23.77 2.46
N VAL A 240 3.61 24.37 1.48
CA VAL A 240 3.11 23.66 0.29
C VAL A 240 3.99 24.06 -0.89
N GLY A 241 4.95 23.21 -1.26
CA GLY A 241 5.73 23.36 -2.49
C GLY A 241 5.08 22.64 -3.66
N HIS A 242 4.61 21.40 -3.44
CA HIS A 242 3.95 20.54 -4.42
C HIS A 242 2.68 19.90 -3.84
N VAL A 243 1.53 20.12 -4.48
CA VAL A 243 0.21 19.75 -3.92
C VAL A 243 0.04 18.23 -3.75
N TYR A 244 0.70 17.41 -4.59
CA TYR A 244 0.55 15.96 -4.54
C TYR A 244 1.24 15.29 -3.33
N ARG A 245 2.09 16.01 -2.58
CA ARG A 245 2.91 15.42 -1.52
C ARG A 245 3.11 16.29 -0.28
N ASP A 246 3.02 17.62 -0.42
CA ASP A 246 3.16 18.56 0.68
C ASP A 246 1.76 18.88 1.22
N SER A 247 1.46 18.37 2.40
CA SER A 247 0.15 18.61 3.04
C SER A 247 -0.03 20.04 3.57
N GLY A 248 1.05 20.81 3.67
CA GLY A 248 1.10 22.08 4.41
C GLY A 248 1.05 21.91 5.93
N LEU A 249 0.95 20.67 6.44
CA LEU A 249 1.02 20.35 7.86
C LEU A 249 2.47 19.99 8.22
N SER A 250 2.87 20.40 9.42
CA SER A 250 4.22 20.11 9.91
C SER A 250 4.39 18.63 10.22
N LEU A 251 5.55 18.08 9.85
CA LEU A 251 5.94 16.69 10.11
C LEU A 251 4.88 15.70 9.61
N ASP A 252 4.44 14.79 10.45
CA ASP A 252 3.47 13.73 10.20
C ASP A 252 2.01 14.16 10.46
N GLY A 253 1.75 15.47 10.52
CA GLY A 253 0.42 16.03 10.76
C GLY A 253 -0.63 15.60 9.72
N ALA A 254 -0.22 15.32 8.48
CA ALA A 254 -1.12 14.76 7.46
C ALA A 254 -1.62 13.35 7.84
N THR A 255 -0.69 12.48 8.25
CA THR A 255 -1.01 11.13 8.71
C THR A 255 -1.88 11.19 9.95
N GLU A 256 -1.50 12.02 10.93
CA GLU A 256 -2.27 12.26 12.17
C GLU A 256 -3.71 12.69 11.86
N LEU A 257 -3.89 13.68 10.97
CA LEU A 257 -5.21 14.18 10.60
C LEU A 257 -6.08 13.07 9.99
N VAL A 258 -5.53 12.34 9.00
CA VAL A 258 -6.28 11.29 8.30
C VAL A 258 -6.64 10.15 9.24
N VAL A 259 -5.68 9.67 10.04
CA VAL A 259 -5.91 8.59 11.02
C VAL A 259 -6.90 9.01 12.10
N GLY A 260 -6.82 10.25 12.59
CA GLY A 260 -7.71 10.77 13.62
C GLY A 260 -9.15 11.01 13.14
N GLN A 261 -9.35 11.36 11.86
CA GLN A 261 -10.67 11.66 11.30
C GLN A 261 -11.36 10.46 10.64
N ALA A 262 -10.60 9.52 10.05
CA ALA A 262 -11.16 8.36 9.37
C ALA A 262 -12.22 7.58 10.19
N PRO A 263 -12.07 7.36 11.52
CA PRO A 263 -13.08 6.67 12.32
C PRO A 263 -14.49 7.26 12.26
N ALA A 264 -14.61 8.59 12.12
CA ALA A 264 -15.92 9.25 12.03
C ALA A 264 -16.67 8.91 10.72
N HIS A 265 -15.93 8.48 9.70
CA HIS A 265 -16.42 8.17 8.35
C HIS A 265 -16.52 6.67 8.07
N LEU A 266 -16.27 5.81 9.05
CA LEU A 266 -16.47 4.37 8.91
C LEU A 266 -17.92 3.99 9.23
N ALA A 267 -18.52 3.16 8.38
CA ALA A 267 -19.76 2.45 8.71
C ALA A 267 -19.49 1.36 9.77
N GLU A 268 -20.55 0.76 10.32
CA GLU A 268 -20.42 -0.30 11.33
C GLU A 268 -19.60 -1.48 10.78
N GLY A 269 -18.52 -1.86 11.48
CA GLY A 269 -17.62 -2.92 11.04
C GLY A 269 -16.82 -2.62 9.76
N ALA A 270 -16.80 -1.38 9.28
CA ALA A 270 -16.06 -0.97 8.08
C ALA A 270 -14.55 -0.86 8.31
N THR A 271 -13.77 -0.85 7.22
CA THR A 271 -12.30 -0.71 7.27
C THR A 271 -11.76 0.57 6.67
N ALA A 272 -10.65 1.07 7.21
CA ALA A 272 -9.78 2.02 6.54
C ALA A 272 -8.41 1.38 6.26
N CYS A 273 -7.85 1.66 5.09
CA CYS A 273 -6.49 1.29 4.68
C CYS A 273 -5.75 2.56 4.28
N ILE A 274 -4.78 2.97 5.09
CA ILE A 274 -4.11 4.26 4.98
C ILE A 274 -2.61 4.03 4.85
N LEU A 275 -1.98 4.64 3.85
CA LEU A 275 -0.53 4.80 3.84
C LEU A 275 -0.14 6.02 4.66
N GLY A 276 0.95 5.90 5.42
CA GLY A 276 1.42 6.99 6.25
C GLY A 276 2.92 6.95 6.50
N ALA A 277 3.41 8.10 6.96
CA ALA A 277 4.73 8.24 7.55
C ALA A 277 4.61 8.95 8.90
N TRP A 278 5.55 8.66 9.80
CA TRP A 278 5.59 9.21 11.16
C TRP A 278 7.01 9.44 11.65
N VAL A 279 7.17 10.42 12.53
CA VAL A 279 8.49 10.70 13.12
C VAL A 279 8.77 9.78 14.29
N HIS A 280 10.01 9.31 14.37
CA HIS A 280 10.58 8.75 15.59
C HIS A 280 11.26 9.90 16.33
N ARG A 281 10.84 10.15 17.57
CA ARG A 281 11.39 11.23 18.39
C ARG A 281 12.22 10.71 19.55
N THR A 282 13.23 11.47 19.93
CA THR A 282 14.07 11.15 21.09
C THR A 282 13.21 10.97 22.34
N GLY A 283 13.32 9.80 22.97
CA GLY A 283 12.62 9.50 24.22
C GLY A 283 11.11 9.23 24.09
N GLU A 284 10.59 9.13 22.86
CA GLU A 284 9.19 8.78 22.57
C GLU A 284 9.12 7.47 21.79
N SER A 285 8.20 6.58 22.16
CA SER A 285 7.91 5.41 21.33
C SER A 285 7.05 5.83 20.14
N TRP A 286 7.50 5.54 18.92
CA TRP A 286 6.70 5.77 17.71
C TRP A 286 5.32 5.10 17.79
N ARG A 287 5.24 3.93 18.45
CA ARG A 287 3.98 3.20 18.67
C ARG A 287 3.01 4.01 19.53
N SER A 288 3.52 4.65 20.59
CA SER A 288 2.71 5.53 21.45
C SER A 288 2.29 6.80 20.71
N ARG A 289 3.15 7.34 19.85
CA ARG A 289 2.84 8.48 18.98
C ARG A 289 1.66 8.18 18.07
N VAL A 290 1.73 7.12 17.27
CA VAL A 290 0.64 6.73 16.36
C VAL A 290 -0.64 6.41 17.15
N ALA A 291 -0.52 5.74 18.29
CA ALA A 291 -1.67 5.46 19.16
C ALA A 291 -2.37 6.73 19.67
N SER A 292 -1.63 7.83 19.86
CA SER A 292 -2.19 9.09 20.37
C SER A 292 -3.14 9.79 19.39
N TRP A 293 -3.10 9.44 18.11
CA TRP A 293 -3.97 10.01 17.07
C TRP A 293 -5.36 9.40 17.06
N LEU A 294 -5.49 8.19 17.60
CA LEU A 294 -6.73 7.43 17.59
C LEU A 294 -7.68 7.93 18.69
N PRO A 295 -9.00 7.85 18.47
CA PRO A 295 -9.96 8.09 19.53
C PRO A 295 -9.80 7.05 20.64
N SER A 296 -10.27 7.35 21.85
CA SER A 296 -10.21 6.42 22.98
C SER A 296 -11.16 5.22 22.85
N ARG A 297 -12.14 5.29 21.94
CA ARG A 297 -13.13 4.23 21.68
C ARG A 297 -13.44 4.12 20.19
N GLY A 298 -13.87 2.93 19.81
CA GLY A 298 -14.56 2.61 18.56
C GLY A 298 -13.69 2.14 17.41
N VAL A 299 -12.39 1.93 17.64
CA VAL A 299 -11.47 1.48 16.59
C VAL A 299 -10.58 0.33 17.03
N SER A 300 -10.45 -0.67 16.17
CA SER A 300 -9.32 -1.61 16.20
C SER A 300 -8.30 -1.17 15.16
N ALA A 301 -7.07 -0.91 15.59
CA ALA A 301 -5.99 -0.43 14.74
C ALA A 301 -4.86 -1.44 14.62
N TRP A 302 -4.42 -1.68 13.38
CA TRP A 302 -3.23 -2.45 13.06
C TRP A 302 -2.27 -1.58 12.27
N VAL A 303 -1.10 -1.32 12.84
CA VAL A 303 -0.08 -0.43 12.28
C VAL A 303 1.17 -1.23 12.00
N LEU A 304 1.62 -1.19 10.75
CA LEU A 304 2.82 -1.89 10.30
C LEU A 304 3.85 -0.87 9.84
N GLU A 305 4.98 -0.79 10.54
CA GLU A 305 6.16 -0.06 10.11
C GLU A 305 6.98 -0.92 9.15
N ARG A 306 7.02 -0.55 7.87
CA ARG A 306 7.78 -1.28 6.84
C ARG A 306 9.22 -0.81 6.75
N ASP A 307 9.41 0.51 6.70
CA ASP A 307 10.71 1.13 6.49
C ASP A 307 10.97 2.19 7.57
N VAL A 308 12.25 2.33 7.93
CA VAL A 308 12.75 3.43 8.76
C VAL A 308 13.92 4.07 8.04
N VAL A 309 13.88 5.39 7.89
CA VAL A 309 14.87 6.15 7.12
C VAL A 309 15.51 7.23 7.97
N ASP A 310 16.82 7.38 7.83
CA ASP A 310 17.58 8.48 8.42
C ASP A 310 17.11 9.85 7.88
N PRO A 311 17.00 10.90 8.72
CA PRO A 311 16.50 12.20 8.27
C PRO A 311 17.30 12.85 7.13
N GLY A 312 18.63 12.68 7.09
CA GLY A 312 19.47 13.21 6.02
C GLY A 312 19.24 12.48 4.70
N GLN A 313 19.14 11.15 4.75
CA GLN A 313 18.77 10.34 3.60
C GLN A 313 17.36 10.70 3.10
N TYR A 314 16.40 10.84 4.01
CA TYR A 314 15.01 11.22 3.71
C TYR A 314 14.95 12.53 2.90
N VAL A 315 15.57 13.60 3.42
CA VAL A 315 15.57 14.92 2.75
C VAL A 315 16.24 14.83 1.37
N SER A 316 17.35 14.10 1.27
CA SER A 316 18.07 13.93 0.00
C SER A 316 17.22 13.21 -1.05
N THR A 317 16.46 12.19 -0.65
CA THR A 317 15.56 11.45 -1.55
C THR A 317 14.44 12.35 -2.08
N TRP A 318 13.81 13.17 -1.22
CA TRP A 318 12.73 14.05 -1.65
C TRP A 318 13.19 15.21 -2.54
N LEU A 319 14.37 15.77 -2.29
CA LEU A 319 14.97 16.78 -3.18
C LEU A 319 15.35 16.17 -4.54
N ALA A 320 15.87 14.94 -4.55
CA ALA A 320 16.17 14.25 -5.80
C ALA A 320 14.90 13.92 -6.60
N ASP A 321 13.79 13.61 -5.94
CA ASP A 321 12.48 13.40 -6.58
C ASP A 321 11.96 14.67 -7.29
N GLU A 322 12.28 15.86 -6.76
CA GLU A 322 12.03 17.14 -7.45
C GLU A 322 12.99 17.40 -8.62
N SER A 323 13.84 16.44 -8.98
CA SER A 323 14.91 16.64 -9.95
C SER A 323 15.88 17.76 -9.59
N VAL A 324 16.01 18.08 -8.29
CA VAL A 324 16.97 19.05 -7.78
C VAL A 324 18.31 18.35 -7.56
N ASP A 325 19.40 18.90 -8.13
CA ASP A 325 20.75 18.40 -7.84
C ASP A 325 21.09 18.70 -6.36
N VAL A 326 21.16 17.65 -5.54
CA VAL A 326 21.45 17.72 -4.10
C VAL A 326 22.79 18.40 -3.77
N ARG A 327 23.68 18.55 -4.75
CA ARG A 327 24.98 19.24 -4.60
C ARG A 327 24.90 20.75 -4.89
N SER A 328 23.78 21.22 -5.43
CA SER A 328 23.59 22.63 -5.77
C SER A 328 23.48 23.49 -4.51
N PRO A 329 23.89 24.78 -4.55
CA PRO A 329 23.78 25.67 -3.39
C PRO A 329 22.34 25.79 -2.85
N GLU A 330 21.35 25.81 -3.74
CA GLU A 330 19.92 25.83 -3.37
C GLU A 330 19.52 24.58 -2.59
N ALA A 331 19.90 23.39 -3.08
CA ALA A 331 19.57 22.14 -2.42
C ALA A 331 20.22 22.02 -1.04
N VAL A 332 21.45 22.50 -0.90
CA VAL A 332 22.16 22.55 0.38
C VAL A 332 21.41 23.43 1.37
N GLU A 333 21.01 24.64 0.98
CA GLU A 333 20.25 25.55 1.85
C GLU A 333 18.91 24.94 2.28
N ARG A 334 18.17 24.32 1.34
CA ARG A 334 16.92 23.62 1.64
C ARG A 334 17.12 22.44 2.59
N THR A 335 18.19 21.67 2.40
CA THR A 335 18.56 20.55 3.27
C THR A 335 18.85 21.04 4.68
N GLU A 336 19.67 22.08 4.83
CA GLU A 336 20.01 22.65 6.14
C GLU A 336 18.77 23.14 6.89
N ARG A 337 17.84 23.81 6.20
CA ARG A 337 16.56 24.26 6.77
C ARG A 337 15.70 23.09 7.25
N TRP A 338 15.55 22.05 6.43
CA TRP A 338 14.73 20.89 6.76
C TRP A 338 15.31 20.11 7.94
N LEU A 339 16.63 19.88 7.94
CA LEU A 339 17.32 19.20 9.04
C LEU A 339 17.35 20.04 10.32
N ALA A 340 17.38 21.37 10.23
CA ALA A 340 17.17 22.23 11.40
C ALA A 340 15.79 22.01 12.01
N HIS A 341 14.72 22.01 11.20
CA HIS A 341 13.36 21.74 11.66
C HIS A 341 13.22 20.36 12.32
N PHE A 342 13.84 19.32 11.77
CA PHE A 342 13.87 18.00 12.39
C PHE A 342 14.58 17.99 13.74
N ARG A 343 15.74 18.65 13.86
CA ARG A 343 16.44 18.78 15.14
C ARG A 343 15.64 19.58 16.17
N ASP A 344 14.99 20.66 15.76
CA ASP A 344 14.16 21.49 16.64
C ASP A 344 12.91 20.75 17.15
N ASN A 345 12.57 19.61 16.55
CA ASN A 345 11.46 18.74 16.93
C ASN A 345 11.91 17.34 17.40
N ASP A 346 13.19 17.20 17.76
CA ASP A 346 13.80 15.97 18.29
C ASP A 346 13.59 14.73 17.40
N VAL A 347 13.55 14.90 16.07
CA VAL A 347 13.34 13.79 15.12
C VAL A 347 14.65 13.02 14.89
N GLU A 348 14.62 11.72 15.16
CA GLU A 348 15.77 10.81 14.98
C GLU A 348 15.66 9.96 13.72
N ALA A 349 14.44 9.60 13.31
CA ALA A 349 14.18 8.83 12.10
C ALA A 349 12.75 9.07 11.60
N ILE A 350 12.46 8.61 10.38
CA ILE A 350 11.13 8.64 9.78
C ILE A 350 10.71 7.21 9.46
N GLY A 351 9.62 6.77 10.08
CA GLY A 351 8.96 5.50 9.80
C GLY A 351 7.93 5.65 8.68
N PHE A 352 7.74 4.57 7.92
CA PHE A 352 6.74 4.47 6.86
C PHE A 352 6.02 3.13 6.93
N GLY A 353 4.74 3.13 6.58
CA GLY A 353 4.04 1.89 6.32
C GLY A 353 2.55 2.08 6.23
N TRP A 354 1.82 1.09 6.76
CA TRP A 354 0.37 1.02 6.63
C TRP A 354 -0.31 1.13 7.98
N ILE A 355 -1.43 1.83 7.99
CA ILE A 355 -2.34 1.94 9.12
C ILE A 355 -3.69 1.40 8.66
N PHE A 356 -4.12 0.31 9.28
CA PHE A 356 -5.42 -0.29 9.06
C PHE A 356 -6.31 -0.02 10.26
N LEU A 357 -7.54 0.40 10.01
CA LEU A 357 -8.54 0.63 11.05
C LEU A 357 -9.77 -0.23 10.77
N ARG A 358 -10.42 -0.74 11.81
CA ARG A 358 -11.74 -1.37 11.76
C ARG A 358 -12.63 -0.70 12.79
N GLU A 359 -13.83 -0.31 12.39
CA GLU A 359 -14.86 0.20 13.31
C GLU A 359 -15.36 -0.95 14.21
N ILE A 360 -15.44 -0.71 15.52
CA ILE A 360 -15.80 -1.74 16.52
C ILE A 360 -16.87 -1.26 17.51
N GLY A 361 -17.76 -0.37 17.10
CA GLY A 361 -18.84 0.17 17.95
C GLY A 361 -18.32 1.05 19.09
N ASP A 362 -18.85 0.86 20.31
CA ASP A 362 -18.44 1.63 21.50
C ASP A 362 -17.32 0.94 22.31
N ASN A 363 -16.65 -0.07 21.75
CA ASN A 363 -15.58 -0.76 22.45
C ASN A 363 -14.36 0.16 22.69
N PRO A 364 -13.57 -0.05 23.76
CA PRO A 364 -12.28 0.63 23.91
C PRO A 364 -11.41 0.43 22.69
N THR A 365 -10.72 1.49 22.25
CA THR A 365 -9.80 1.39 21.12
C THR A 365 -8.68 0.41 21.45
N GLU A 366 -8.41 -0.49 20.52
CA GLU A 366 -7.29 -1.43 20.58
C GLU A 366 -6.30 -1.11 19.48
N ILE A 367 -5.00 -1.22 19.78
CA ILE A 367 -3.93 -0.96 18.82
C ILE A 367 -2.87 -2.06 18.89
N THR A 368 -2.50 -2.57 17.73
CA THR A 368 -1.34 -3.41 17.52
C THR A 368 -0.40 -2.67 16.57
N ALA A 369 0.80 -2.32 17.04
CA ALA A 369 1.78 -1.58 16.25
C ALA A 369 3.10 -2.38 16.18
N GLU A 370 3.51 -2.75 14.97
CA GLU A 370 4.52 -3.77 14.71
C GLU A 370 5.52 -3.33 13.65
N ASP A 371 6.74 -3.86 13.75
CA ASP A 371 7.77 -3.68 12.74
C ASP A 371 7.68 -4.85 11.75
N LEU A 372 7.61 -4.55 10.45
CA LEU A 372 7.56 -5.52 9.36
C LEU A 372 8.69 -5.26 8.36
N SER A 373 9.93 -5.32 8.87
CA SER A 373 11.13 -4.93 8.13
C SER A 373 11.71 -6.03 7.23
N HIS A 374 11.19 -7.26 7.30
CA HIS A 374 11.63 -8.35 6.43
C HIS A 374 10.88 -8.32 5.09
N PRO A 375 11.52 -8.75 4.00
CA PRO A 375 10.89 -8.73 2.68
C PRO A 375 9.81 -9.82 2.56
N PHE A 376 8.69 -9.44 1.96
CA PHE A 376 7.63 -10.35 1.51
C PHE A 376 7.03 -9.83 0.20
N THR A 377 6.38 -10.71 -0.57
CA THR A 377 5.82 -10.39 -1.89
C THR A 377 4.31 -10.61 -1.97
N ASP A 378 3.76 -11.34 -1.00
CA ASP A 378 2.34 -11.64 -0.92
C ASP A 378 1.54 -10.35 -0.61
N PRO A 379 0.36 -10.17 -1.22
CA PRO A 379 -0.45 -8.99 -0.94
C PRO A 379 -0.99 -8.99 0.49
N LEU A 380 -1.04 -7.82 1.12
CA LEU A 380 -1.59 -7.63 2.47
C LEU A 380 -3.12 -7.52 2.48
N GLY A 381 -3.78 -7.18 1.36
CA GLY A 381 -5.23 -7.00 1.31
C GLY A 381 -6.05 -8.15 1.93
N PRO A 382 -5.81 -9.42 1.55
CA PRO A 382 -6.46 -10.57 2.19
C PRO A 382 -6.11 -10.73 3.67
N GLU A 383 -4.86 -10.42 4.04
CA GLU A 383 -4.42 -10.50 5.44
C GLU A 383 -5.13 -9.46 6.31
N VAL A 384 -5.43 -8.27 5.80
CA VAL A 384 -6.15 -7.22 6.55
C VAL A 384 -7.55 -7.69 6.96
N ASP A 385 -8.30 -8.32 6.05
CA ASP A 385 -9.63 -8.85 6.35
C ASP A 385 -9.56 -9.97 7.39
N GLU A 386 -8.60 -10.90 7.23
CA GLU A 386 -8.43 -12.02 8.15
C GLU A 386 -7.92 -11.55 9.53
N TYR A 387 -6.98 -10.60 9.56
CA TYR A 387 -6.43 -10.02 10.78
C TYR A 387 -7.56 -9.47 11.67
N PHE A 388 -8.46 -8.66 11.11
CA PHE A 388 -9.55 -8.09 11.89
C PHE A 388 -10.57 -9.14 12.37
N THR A 389 -10.73 -10.23 11.62
CA THR A 389 -11.53 -11.39 12.06
C THR A 389 -10.89 -12.06 13.28
N ARG A 390 -9.56 -12.23 13.28
CA ARG A 390 -8.82 -12.79 14.42
C ARG A 390 -8.78 -11.82 15.61
N ALA A 391 -8.62 -10.52 15.36
CA ALA A 391 -8.66 -9.49 16.39
C ALA A 391 -10.04 -9.40 17.06
N GLU A 392 -11.13 -9.47 16.28
CA GLU A 392 -12.49 -9.56 16.81
C GLU A 392 -12.68 -10.82 17.66
N TRP A 393 -12.17 -11.96 17.21
CA TRP A 393 -12.25 -13.20 17.99
C TRP A 393 -11.54 -13.10 19.35
N LEU A 394 -10.38 -12.44 19.40
CA LEU A 394 -9.62 -12.20 20.63
C LEU A 394 -10.29 -11.18 21.56
N ARG A 395 -11.12 -10.28 21.04
CA ARG A 395 -11.68 -9.17 21.79
C ARG A 395 -12.55 -9.65 22.95
N GLY A 396 -12.23 -9.18 24.15
CA GLY A 396 -12.99 -9.49 25.36
C GLY A 396 -12.82 -10.92 25.90
N ARG A 397 -11.94 -11.73 25.29
CA ARG A 397 -11.63 -13.08 25.78
C ARG A 397 -10.57 -13.04 26.87
N GLY A 398 -10.83 -13.73 27.97
CA GLY A 398 -9.87 -13.98 29.04
C GLY A 398 -9.06 -15.25 28.78
N THR A 399 -8.09 -15.53 29.67
CA THR A 399 -7.23 -16.72 29.58
C THR A 399 -8.01 -18.03 29.49
N ASP A 400 -9.10 -18.17 30.26
CA ASP A 400 -9.92 -19.39 30.24
C ASP A 400 -10.62 -19.59 28.89
N ASP A 401 -11.10 -18.52 28.25
CA ASP A 401 -11.73 -18.59 26.93
C ASP A 401 -10.72 -19.04 25.84
N ILE A 402 -9.44 -18.67 26.00
CA ILE A 402 -8.34 -19.10 25.12
C ILE A 402 -8.00 -20.58 25.39
N LEU A 403 -7.92 -20.99 26.66
CA LEU A 403 -7.63 -22.37 27.03
C LEU A 403 -8.73 -23.34 26.62
N ASP A 404 -9.99 -22.92 26.68
CA ASP A 404 -11.13 -23.79 26.40
C ASP A 404 -11.50 -23.86 24.91
N ALA A 405 -10.80 -23.10 24.06
CA ALA A 405 -10.95 -23.13 22.60
C ALA A 405 -10.08 -24.21 21.93
N ALA A 406 -10.53 -24.65 20.75
CA ALA A 406 -9.78 -25.54 19.86
C ALA A 406 -9.17 -24.75 18.69
N TYR A 407 -8.04 -25.24 18.19
CA TYR A 407 -7.20 -24.51 17.24
C TYR A 407 -6.63 -25.40 16.15
N MET A 408 -6.19 -24.78 15.06
CA MET A 408 -5.44 -25.40 13.98
C MET A 408 -4.14 -24.62 13.75
N VAL A 409 -3.02 -25.30 13.59
CA VAL A 409 -1.82 -24.67 13.02
C VAL A 409 -2.10 -24.39 11.55
N ARG A 410 -1.92 -23.14 11.10
CA ARG A 410 -2.17 -22.78 9.69
C ARG A 410 -1.33 -23.69 8.77
N PRO A 411 -1.89 -24.25 7.68
CA PRO A 411 -1.16 -25.16 6.79
C PRO A 411 0.15 -24.61 6.21
N GLY A 412 0.26 -23.29 6.03
CA GLY A 412 1.46 -22.59 5.55
C GLY A 412 2.50 -22.27 6.63
N VAL A 413 2.40 -22.80 7.85
CA VAL A 413 3.41 -22.58 8.90
C VAL A 413 4.56 -23.59 8.80
N ALA A 414 5.78 -23.07 8.71
CA ALA A 414 7.01 -23.85 8.73
C ALA A 414 7.63 -23.87 10.13
N LEU A 415 8.15 -25.04 10.53
CA LEU A 415 8.99 -25.20 11.72
C LEU A 415 10.46 -25.29 11.29
N GLU A 416 11.27 -24.33 11.74
CA GLU A 416 12.69 -24.25 11.42
C GLU A 416 13.53 -24.54 12.67
N ARG A 417 14.48 -25.46 12.59
CA ARG A 417 15.49 -25.71 13.63
C ARG A 417 16.86 -25.34 13.10
N VAL A 418 17.42 -24.26 13.63
CA VAL A 418 18.71 -23.74 13.18
C VAL A 418 19.80 -24.12 14.17
N SER A 419 20.82 -24.81 13.66
CA SER A 419 22.01 -25.19 14.41
C SER A 419 23.26 -24.61 13.76
N VAL A 420 24.22 -24.20 14.58
CA VAL A 420 25.51 -23.67 14.11
C VAL A 420 26.65 -24.55 14.63
N ALA A 421 27.81 -24.49 13.98
CA ALA A 421 28.98 -25.24 14.42
C ALA A 421 29.29 -24.96 15.90
N ASP A 422 29.50 -26.01 16.68
CA ASP A 422 29.80 -25.89 18.10
C ASP A 422 31.29 -25.58 18.30
N ALA A 423 31.57 -24.29 18.51
CA ALA A 423 32.92 -23.80 18.73
C ALA A 423 33.51 -24.22 20.08
N GLU A 424 32.68 -24.49 21.09
CA GLU A 424 33.14 -24.90 22.43
C GLU A 424 33.52 -26.38 22.44
N ALA A 425 32.70 -27.23 21.83
CA ALA A 425 33.00 -28.64 21.67
C ALA A 425 34.09 -28.90 20.60
N GLY A 426 34.32 -27.94 19.69
CA GLY A 426 35.26 -28.08 18.57
C GLY A 426 34.81 -29.07 17.49
N MET A 427 33.57 -29.57 17.58
CA MET A 427 32.97 -30.54 16.66
C MET A 427 31.44 -30.53 16.77
N GLY A 428 30.76 -30.91 15.69
CA GLY A 428 29.29 -31.01 15.68
C GLY A 428 28.59 -29.67 15.54
N PHE A 429 27.29 -29.65 15.87
CA PHE A 429 26.42 -28.49 15.78
C PHE A 429 25.64 -28.31 17.07
N ALA A 430 25.56 -27.07 17.55
CA ALA A 430 24.71 -26.67 18.67
C ALA A 430 23.46 -25.98 18.11
N GLN A 431 22.27 -26.45 18.53
CA GLN A 431 21.01 -25.79 18.21
C GLN A 431 21.02 -24.39 18.82
N ARG A 432 20.71 -23.38 18.00
CA ARG A 432 20.67 -21.98 18.44
C ARG A 432 19.27 -21.48 18.62
N VAL A 433 18.36 -21.85 17.73
CA VAL A 433 17.00 -21.33 17.74
C VAL A 433 16.05 -22.29 17.02
N THR A 434 14.84 -22.39 17.56
CA THR A 434 13.69 -22.98 16.88
C THR A 434 12.71 -21.87 16.54
N ARG A 435 12.18 -21.87 15.32
CA ARG A 435 11.24 -20.84 14.85
C ARG A 435 10.01 -21.46 14.22
N VAL A 436 8.87 -20.80 14.40
CA VAL A 436 7.67 -21.06 13.60
C VAL A 436 7.36 -19.83 12.76
N SER A 437 7.27 -20.04 11.45
CA SER A 437 7.26 -18.97 10.46
C SER A 437 6.11 -19.18 9.49
N ARG A 438 5.30 -18.15 9.23
CA ARG A 438 4.36 -18.18 8.10
C ARG A 438 5.14 -18.13 6.80
N THR A 439 4.73 -18.95 5.83
CA THR A 439 5.29 -18.93 4.46
C THR A 439 4.48 -18.07 3.50
N ASP A 440 3.34 -17.54 3.95
CA ASP A 440 2.40 -16.69 3.21
C ASP A 440 2.21 -15.32 3.90
N GLY A 441 1.56 -14.39 3.17
CA GLY A 441 1.18 -13.07 3.67
C GLY A 441 2.36 -12.28 4.26
N PRO A 442 2.22 -11.71 5.47
CA PRO A 442 3.27 -10.91 6.13
C PRO A 442 4.41 -11.77 6.69
N ARG A 443 4.35 -13.10 6.64
CA ARG A 443 5.45 -14.01 7.05
C ARG A 443 5.96 -13.80 8.48
N PHE A 444 5.05 -13.50 9.40
CA PHE A 444 5.38 -13.40 10.82
C PHE A 444 6.10 -14.65 11.33
N THR A 445 7.11 -14.43 12.16
CA THR A 445 8.01 -15.47 12.70
C THR A 445 8.13 -15.31 14.20
N HIS A 446 8.03 -16.44 14.92
CA HIS A 446 8.20 -16.49 16.37
C HIS A 446 9.33 -17.44 16.72
N GLU A 447 10.25 -17.00 17.59
CA GLU A 447 11.21 -17.91 18.23
C GLU A 447 10.52 -18.65 19.36
N VAL A 448 10.62 -19.98 19.36
CA VAL A 448 9.85 -20.86 20.26
C VAL A 448 10.75 -21.92 20.87
N ASP A 449 10.32 -22.50 21.99
CA ASP A 449 10.97 -23.66 22.59
C ASP A 449 10.27 -24.99 22.21
N ASP A 450 10.84 -26.12 22.64
CA ASP A 450 10.29 -27.44 22.35
C ASP A 450 8.93 -27.71 23.02
N GLY A 451 8.62 -27.02 24.12
CA GLY A 451 7.32 -27.09 24.79
C GLY A 451 6.22 -26.48 23.91
N VAL A 452 6.47 -25.28 23.38
CA VAL A 452 5.57 -24.63 22.42
C VAL A 452 5.41 -25.46 21.15
N VAL A 453 6.49 -26.01 20.60
CA VAL A 453 6.41 -26.92 19.44
C VAL A 453 5.53 -28.13 19.74
N SER A 454 5.63 -28.68 20.95
CA SER A 454 4.80 -29.81 21.38
C SER A 454 3.32 -29.43 21.49
N ILE A 455 3.02 -28.25 22.04
CA ILE A 455 1.65 -27.70 22.09
C ILE A 455 1.10 -27.54 20.68
N LEU A 456 1.81 -26.84 19.79
CA LEU A 456 1.40 -26.60 18.41
C LEU A 456 1.16 -27.91 17.65
N SER A 457 1.99 -28.93 17.88
CA SER A 457 1.84 -30.25 17.26
C SER A 457 0.59 -31.01 17.71
N GLY A 458 0.03 -30.65 18.87
CA GLY A 458 -1.18 -31.25 19.43
C GLY A 458 -2.48 -30.54 19.04
N LEU A 459 -2.41 -29.38 18.37
CA LEU A 459 -3.59 -28.60 18.00
C LEU A 459 -4.31 -29.22 16.79
N HIS A 460 -5.62 -29.39 16.92
CA HIS A 460 -6.50 -29.79 15.82
C HIS A 460 -7.88 -29.14 15.97
N PRO A 461 -8.51 -28.65 14.87
CA PRO A 461 -9.74 -27.86 14.98
C PRO A 461 -10.95 -28.67 15.47
N GLN A 462 -10.93 -30.00 15.31
CA GLN A 462 -11.93 -30.94 15.86
C GLN A 462 -11.34 -31.77 17.03
N GLY A 463 -10.20 -31.34 17.57
CA GLY A 463 -9.45 -32.04 18.60
C GLY A 463 -9.79 -31.56 20.01
N LEU A 464 -8.81 -31.72 20.90
CA LEU A 464 -8.90 -31.27 22.29
C LEU A 464 -8.78 -29.73 22.37
N PRO A 465 -9.44 -29.09 23.36
CA PRO A 465 -9.14 -27.71 23.73
C PRO A 465 -7.67 -27.53 24.10
N LEU A 466 -7.16 -26.30 23.98
CA LEU A 466 -5.78 -25.97 24.36
C LEU A 466 -5.45 -26.41 25.79
N ARG A 467 -6.38 -26.26 26.74
CA ARG A 467 -6.24 -26.69 28.13
C ARG A 467 -5.84 -28.15 28.26
N GLU A 468 -6.54 -29.02 27.55
CA GLU A 468 -6.31 -30.46 27.56
C GLU A 468 -5.01 -30.83 26.85
N VAL A 469 -4.64 -30.11 25.77
CA VAL A 469 -3.34 -30.27 25.10
C VAL A 469 -2.19 -29.92 26.04
N VAL A 470 -2.29 -28.80 26.77
CA VAL A 470 -1.32 -28.40 27.79
C VAL A 470 -1.29 -29.41 28.93
N GLY A 471 -2.44 -29.88 29.41
CA GLY A 471 -2.54 -30.90 30.43
C GLY A 471 -1.83 -32.20 30.06
N LEU A 472 -1.92 -32.64 28.80
CA LEU A 472 -1.18 -33.79 28.28
C LEU A 472 0.34 -33.55 28.27
N LEU A 473 0.79 -32.35 27.90
CA LEU A 473 2.21 -31.98 27.94
C LEU A 473 2.75 -31.99 29.38
N VAL A 474 2.03 -31.36 30.32
CA VAL A 474 2.34 -31.33 31.75
C VAL A 474 2.47 -32.75 32.32
N ALA A 475 1.49 -33.61 32.02
CA ALA A 475 1.52 -35.01 32.43
C ALA A 475 2.72 -35.77 31.84
N SER A 476 3.08 -35.49 30.58
CA SER A 476 4.23 -36.14 29.93
C SER A 476 5.59 -35.73 30.53
N GLN A 477 5.66 -34.53 31.11
CA GLN A 477 6.85 -33.98 31.76
C GLN A 477 6.95 -34.34 33.25
N GLY A 478 5.93 -34.99 33.82
CA GLY A 478 5.89 -35.37 35.24
C GLY A 478 5.77 -34.18 36.19
N VAL A 479 5.12 -33.09 35.73
CA VAL A 479 4.87 -31.90 36.54
C VAL A 479 3.63 -32.13 37.41
N ASP A 480 3.85 -32.38 38.70
CA ASP A 480 2.77 -32.66 39.67
C ASP A 480 2.35 -31.43 40.50
N ASP A 481 3.09 -30.30 40.39
CA ASP A 481 2.80 -29.07 41.13
C ASP A 481 1.63 -28.29 40.47
N PRO A 482 0.48 -28.11 41.16
CA PRO A 482 -0.65 -27.36 40.62
C PRO A 482 -0.30 -25.91 40.24
N ALA A 483 0.62 -25.26 40.97
CA ALA A 483 1.02 -23.90 40.67
C ALA A 483 1.81 -23.80 39.37
N GLU A 484 2.66 -24.80 39.10
CA GLU A 484 3.42 -24.88 37.86
C GLU A 484 2.51 -25.19 36.67
N HIS A 485 1.50 -26.05 36.86
CA HIS A 485 0.49 -26.33 35.84
C HIS A 485 -0.25 -25.04 35.42
N THR A 486 -0.81 -24.30 36.37
CA THR A 486 -1.51 -23.03 36.07
C THR A 486 -0.58 -22.01 35.40
N ARG A 487 0.70 -21.98 35.76
CA ARG A 487 1.70 -21.13 35.08
C ARG A 487 1.88 -21.53 33.62
N LEU A 488 1.97 -22.83 33.34
CA LEU A 488 2.11 -23.34 31.97
C LEU A 488 0.86 -23.09 31.13
N GLU A 489 -0.34 -23.25 31.70
CA GLU A 489 -1.61 -22.85 31.05
C GLU A 489 -1.61 -21.36 30.68
N ASN A 490 -1.29 -20.48 31.65
CA ASN A 490 -1.26 -19.03 31.40
C ASN A 490 -0.24 -18.65 30.31
N ASN A 491 0.95 -19.27 30.33
CA ASN A 491 1.97 -19.04 29.32
C ASN A 491 1.53 -19.54 27.94
N ALA A 492 0.94 -20.74 27.87
CA ALA A 492 0.42 -21.32 26.63
C ALA A 492 -0.69 -20.44 26.05
N ALA A 493 -1.60 -19.93 26.87
CA ALA A 493 -2.65 -19.02 26.44
C ALA A 493 -2.06 -17.72 25.87
N ALA A 494 -1.09 -17.11 26.55
CA ALA A 494 -0.43 -15.89 26.05
C ALA A 494 0.26 -16.12 24.69
N ILE A 495 0.98 -17.23 24.54
CA ILE A 495 1.65 -17.60 23.28
C ILE A 495 0.63 -17.85 22.16
N VAL A 496 -0.47 -18.56 22.47
CA VAL A 496 -1.51 -18.83 21.48
C VAL A 496 -2.23 -17.54 21.07
N VAL A 497 -2.42 -16.57 21.98
CA VAL A 497 -2.94 -15.24 21.62
C VAL A 497 -2.06 -14.56 20.58
N ASP A 498 -0.73 -14.55 20.76
CA ASP A 498 0.17 -13.93 19.79
C ASP A 498 0.25 -14.73 18.48
N CYS A 499 0.20 -16.07 18.54
CA CYS A 499 0.10 -16.93 17.37
C CYS A 499 -1.21 -16.71 16.59
N VAL A 500 -2.33 -16.48 17.27
CA VAL A 500 -3.62 -16.13 16.64
C VAL A 500 -3.55 -14.74 16.02
N ARG A 501 -2.99 -13.75 16.73
CA ARG A 501 -2.81 -12.39 16.19
C ARG A 501 -2.04 -12.41 14.86
N HIS A 502 -0.94 -13.15 14.79
CA HIS A 502 -0.08 -13.24 13.60
C HIS A 502 -0.54 -14.30 12.59
N GLY A 503 -1.63 -15.03 12.88
CA GLY A 503 -2.20 -16.03 11.99
C GLY A 503 -1.38 -17.32 11.86
N LEU A 504 -0.43 -17.59 12.77
CA LEU A 504 0.28 -18.87 12.85
C LEU A 504 -0.68 -20.00 13.30
N VAL A 505 -1.63 -19.65 14.17
CA VAL A 505 -2.65 -20.54 14.70
C VAL A 505 -4.01 -19.92 14.44
N LEU A 506 -4.98 -20.74 14.06
CA LEU A 506 -6.34 -20.32 13.75
C LEU A 506 -7.32 -20.97 14.72
N PRO A 507 -8.18 -20.19 15.40
CA PRO A 507 -9.29 -20.74 16.17
C PRO A 507 -10.25 -21.54 15.28
N ALA A 508 -10.70 -22.70 15.76
CA ALA A 508 -11.63 -23.57 15.04
C ALA A 508 -12.93 -22.84 14.63
N GLU A 509 -13.37 -21.91 15.47
CA GLU A 509 -14.58 -21.09 15.30
C GLU A 509 -14.50 -20.13 14.11
N ILE A 510 -13.29 -19.69 13.73
CA ILE A 510 -13.09 -18.83 12.57
C ILE A 510 -13.12 -19.69 11.29
N ILE A 511 -12.40 -20.81 11.29
CA ILE A 511 -12.30 -21.72 10.14
C ILE A 511 -13.68 -22.25 9.70
N ALA A 512 -14.54 -22.59 10.67
CA ALA A 512 -15.88 -23.11 10.40
C ALA A 512 -16.84 -22.09 9.76
N LYS A 513 -16.54 -20.79 9.85
CA LYS A 513 -17.34 -19.73 9.21
C LYS A 513 -16.95 -19.49 7.75
N GLU A 514 -15.75 -19.90 7.36
CA GLU A 514 -15.20 -19.75 6.00
C GLU A 514 -15.43 -20.97 5.10
N SER A 515 -15.96 -22.07 5.68
CA SER A 515 -16.31 -23.33 4.99
C SER A 515 -17.80 -23.38 4.64
#